data_AF-A0A7X8Z791-F1
#
_entry.id   AF-A0A7X8Z791-F1
#
_cell.length_a   1.000
_cell.length_b   1.000
_cell.length_c   1.000
_cell.angle_alpha   90.00
_cell.angle_beta   90.00
_cell.angle_gamma   90.00
#
_symmetry.space_group_name_H-M   'P 1'
#
loop_
_entity.id
_entity.type
_entity.pdbx_description
1 polymer ?
#
loop_
_entity_poly.entity_id
_entity_poly.type
_entity_poly.pdbx_seq_one_letter_code
_entity_poly.pdbx_strand_id
1 'polypeptide(L)'
;MRDDLRDNLQDNLRVVFHTFGCKVNQFDTAGLAEKFREQGFTVVSPGEPADIHVVNTCTVTKTAEQKARQLMRKIKRENPGAVLVVTGCYAQTDPESVKALPGVDLVTGVAGRENLPELVAEHLASGRPLARVL
;
A
#
# COMPACT_ATOMS: atom_id res chain seq x y z
N MET A 1 27.50 9.22 3.29
CA MET A 1 27.80 8.67 1.95
C MET A 1 27.05 7.36 1.64
N ARG A 2 25.95 7.03 2.35
CA ARG A 2 25.08 5.87 2.06
C ARG A 2 23.62 6.26 1.77
N ASP A 3 23.28 7.56 1.78
CA ASP A 3 21.89 8.05 1.65
C ASP A 3 21.56 8.56 0.23
N ASP A 4 22.52 9.13 -0.51
CA ASP A 4 22.29 9.78 -1.81
C ASP A 4 21.74 8.84 -2.92
N LEU A 5 21.87 7.53 -2.77
CA LEU A 5 21.33 6.53 -3.72
C LEU A 5 19.86 6.14 -3.43
N ARG A 6 19.39 6.34 -2.19
CA ARG A 6 18.01 5.99 -1.79
C ARG A 6 17.01 7.04 -2.29
N ASP A 7 17.36 8.32 -2.16
CA ASP A 7 16.53 9.44 -2.61
C ASP A 7 16.29 9.37 -4.14
N ASN A 8 17.31 9.02 -4.92
CA ASN A 8 17.22 8.93 -6.39
C ASN A 8 16.31 7.80 -6.91
N LEU A 9 16.03 6.76 -6.11
CA LEU A 9 15.13 5.67 -6.50
C LEU A 9 13.66 6.08 -6.34
N GLN A 10 13.36 6.97 -5.39
CA GLN A 10 11.99 7.33 -5.03
C GLN A 10 11.38 8.36 -5.98
N ASP A 11 12.20 9.27 -6.52
CA ASP A 11 11.81 10.40 -7.39
C ASP A 11 11.04 10.01 -8.67
N ASN A 12 10.97 8.72 -9.01
CA ASN A 12 10.27 8.24 -10.20
C ASN A 12 9.32 7.06 -9.94
N LEU A 13 9.20 6.60 -8.70
CA LEU A 13 8.33 5.48 -8.35
C LEU A 13 6.88 5.95 -8.25
N ARG A 14 6.01 5.25 -8.99
CA ARG A 14 4.61 5.62 -9.11
C ARG A 14 3.77 4.83 -8.10
N VAL A 15 3.05 5.55 -7.25
CA VAL A 15 2.17 4.97 -6.24
C VAL A 15 0.71 5.30 -6.52
N VAL A 16 -0.15 4.30 -6.42
CA VAL A 16 -1.60 4.47 -6.56
C VAL A 16 -2.33 4.00 -5.31
N PHE A 17 -3.33 4.77 -4.88
CA PHE A 17 -4.15 4.45 -3.72
C PHE A 17 -5.52 3.93 -4.13
N HIS A 18 -5.92 2.81 -3.54
CA HIS A 18 -7.23 2.19 -3.69
C HIS A 18 -7.95 2.22 -2.35
N THR A 19 -9.01 3.00 -2.26
CA THR A 19 -9.70 3.24 -0.99
C THR A 19 -11.06 2.55 -0.97
N PHE A 20 -11.26 1.67 0.01
CA PHE A 20 -12.52 0.98 0.24
C PHE A 20 -13.02 1.25 1.66
N GLY A 21 -14.13 1.98 1.79
CA GLY A 21 -14.74 2.17 3.09
C GLY A 21 -15.45 3.51 3.23
N CYS A 22 -15.31 4.11 4.41
CA CYS A 22 -16.03 5.31 4.81
C CYS A 22 -15.24 6.59 4.48
N LYS A 23 -15.81 7.75 4.87
CA LYS A 23 -15.15 9.06 4.70
C LYS A 23 -13.80 9.16 5.41
N VAL A 24 -13.64 8.46 6.54
CA VAL A 24 -12.37 8.43 7.28
C VAL A 24 -11.27 7.81 6.40
N ASN A 25 -11.54 6.70 5.71
CA ASN A 25 -10.55 6.11 4.80
C ASN A 25 -10.14 7.07 3.67
N GLN A 26 -11.05 7.92 3.17
CA GLN A 26 -10.72 8.91 2.14
C GLN A 26 -9.79 10.00 2.68
N PHE A 27 -10.07 10.50 3.88
CA PHE A 27 -9.21 11.46 4.57
C PHE A 27 -7.82 10.87 4.85
N ASP A 28 -7.78 9.64 5.34
CA ASP A 28 -6.55 8.90 5.62
C ASP A 28 -5.71 8.71 4.36
N THR A 29 -6.35 8.32 3.26
CA THR A 29 -5.67 8.17 1.97
C THR A 29 -5.12 9.50 1.47
N ALA A 30 -5.83 10.62 1.65
CA ALA A 30 -5.32 11.93 1.26
C ALA A 30 -4.06 12.29 2.05
N GLY A 31 -4.07 12.13 3.38
CA GLY A 31 -2.89 12.36 4.21
C GLY A 31 -1.72 11.44 3.85
N LEU A 32 -2.02 10.16 3.57
CA LEU A 32 -1.00 9.21 3.15
C LEU A 32 -0.41 9.57 1.77
N ALA A 33 -1.24 10.01 0.83
CA ALA A 33 -0.77 10.47 -0.48
C ALA A 33 0.18 11.65 -0.37
N GLU A 34 -0.11 12.63 0.49
CA GLU A 34 0.82 13.75 0.73
C GLU A 34 2.16 13.25 1.28
N LYS A 35 2.16 12.34 2.25
CA LYS A 35 3.41 11.76 2.80
C LYS A 35 4.25 11.04 1.75
N PHE A 36 3.61 10.29 0.86
CA PHE A 36 4.32 9.66 -0.25
C PHE A 36 4.94 10.71 -1.18
N ARG A 37 4.26 11.83 -1.47
CA ARG A 37 4.84 12.92 -2.27
C ARG A 37 6.02 13.59 -1.55
N GLU A 38 5.91 13.84 -0.25
CA GLU A 38 6.99 14.41 0.57
C GLU A 38 8.26 13.52 0.56
N GLN A 39 8.09 12.22 0.33
CA GLN A 39 9.16 11.22 0.23
C GLN A 39 9.59 10.95 -1.22
N GLY A 40 9.23 11.82 -2.17
CA GLY A 40 9.67 11.76 -3.57
C GLY A 40 8.83 10.86 -4.48
N PHE A 41 7.85 10.11 -3.96
CA PHE A 41 7.02 9.24 -4.80
C PHE A 41 6.05 10.04 -5.67
N THR A 42 5.83 9.58 -6.91
CA THR A 42 4.81 10.13 -7.80
C THR A 42 3.47 9.48 -7.51
N VAL A 43 2.54 10.22 -6.91
CA VAL A 43 1.15 9.75 -6.71
C VAL A 43 0.36 9.86 -8.01
N VAL A 44 -0.18 8.74 -8.48
CA VAL A 44 -0.91 8.64 -9.75
C VAL A 44 -2.37 8.25 -9.55
N SER A 45 -3.20 8.49 -10.56
CA SER A 45 -4.63 8.18 -10.50
C SER A 45 -4.88 6.68 -10.72
N PRO A 46 -5.97 6.12 -10.16
CA PRO A 46 -6.41 4.77 -10.50
C PRO A 46 -6.59 4.57 -12.00
N GLY A 47 -5.97 3.52 -12.55
CA GLY A 47 -5.99 3.21 -13.99
C GLY A 47 -4.71 3.61 -14.72
N GLU A 48 -3.87 4.46 -14.12
CA GLU A 48 -2.53 4.70 -14.61
C GLU A 48 -1.56 3.58 -14.18
N PRO A 49 -0.45 3.37 -14.92
CA PRO A 49 0.62 2.49 -14.49
C PRO A 49 1.20 2.93 -13.15
N ALA A 50 1.41 1.97 -12.24
CA ALA A 50 1.99 2.18 -10.92
C ALA A 50 2.89 1.01 -10.54
N ASP A 51 3.96 1.32 -9.81
CA ASP A 51 4.90 0.35 -9.24
C ASP A 51 4.42 -0.14 -7.87
N ILE A 52 3.71 0.73 -7.14
CA ILE A 52 3.23 0.48 -5.78
C ILE A 52 1.71 0.68 -5.74
N HIS A 53 1.02 -0.32 -5.22
CA HIS A 53 -0.42 -0.27 -5.00
C HIS A 53 -0.72 -0.30 -3.50
N VAL A 54 -1.27 0.79 -2.97
CA VAL A 54 -1.71 0.87 -1.56
C VAL A 54 -3.22 0.69 -1.49
N VAL A 55 -3.67 -0.39 -0.87
CA VAL A 55 -5.09 -0.69 -0.63
C VAL A 55 -5.46 -0.32 0.80
N ASN A 56 -6.12 0.83 0.98
CA ASN A 56 -6.64 1.27 2.28
C ASN A 56 -8.09 0.82 2.42
N THR A 57 -8.36 -0.11 3.35
CA THR A 57 -9.64 -0.83 3.40
C THR A 57 -10.21 -0.94 4.81
N CYS A 58 -11.52 -0.75 4.92
CA CYS A 58 -12.28 -0.91 6.17
C CYS A 58 -12.91 -2.30 6.32
N THR A 59 -13.35 -2.62 7.54
CA THR A 59 -14.10 -3.85 7.89
C THR A 59 -15.61 -3.60 8.03
N VAL A 60 -16.08 -2.37 7.77
CA VAL A 60 -17.47 -1.97 8.07
C VAL A 60 -18.48 -2.79 7.28
N THR A 61 -18.14 -3.22 6.06
CA THR A 61 -19.00 -4.11 5.27
C THR A 61 -18.18 -5.23 4.63
N LYS A 62 -18.73 -6.45 4.62
CA LYS A 62 -18.15 -7.60 3.89
C LYS A 62 -17.96 -7.31 2.40
N THR A 63 -18.80 -6.44 1.83
CA THR A 63 -18.69 -6.01 0.44
C THR A 63 -17.41 -5.20 0.18
N ALA A 64 -17.00 -4.34 1.11
CA ALA A 64 -15.75 -3.58 0.98
C ALA A 64 -14.55 -4.52 0.97
N GLU A 65 -14.49 -5.47 1.89
CA GLU A 65 -13.43 -6.48 1.93
C GLU A 65 -13.41 -7.34 0.67
N GLN A 66 -14.57 -7.80 0.18
CA GLN A 66 -14.67 -8.61 -1.03
C GLN A 66 -14.13 -7.85 -2.24
N LYS A 67 -14.49 -6.57 -2.41
CA LYS A 67 -13.96 -5.71 -3.48
C LYS A 67 -12.46 -5.51 -3.36
N ALA A 68 -11.96 -5.26 -2.15
CA ALA A 68 -10.53 -5.14 -1.89
C ALA A 68 -9.78 -6.43 -2.27
N ARG A 69 -10.27 -7.60 -1.86
CA ARG A 69 -9.67 -8.91 -2.22
C ARG A 69 -9.70 -9.18 -3.71
N GLN A 70 -10.79 -8.83 -4.40
CA GLN A 70 -10.87 -8.96 -5.86
C GLN A 70 -9.84 -8.07 -6.55
N LEU A 71 -9.72 -6.82 -6.11
CA LEU A 71 -8.73 -5.89 -6.63
C LEU A 71 -7.30 -6.39 -6.40
N MET A 72 -6.96 -6.81 -5.18
CA MET A 72 -5.62 -7.33 -4.84
C MET A 72 -5.21 -8.47 -5.78
N ARG A 73 -6.12 -9.43 -6.01
CA ARG A 73 -5.90 -10.55 -6.95
C ARG A 73 -5.77 -10.10 -8.41
N LYS A 74 -6.46 -9.03 -8.80
CA LYS A 74 -6.37 -8.45 -10.14
C LYS A 74 -5.01 -7.78 -10.34
N ILE A 75 -4.62 -6.91 -9.40
CA ILE A 75 -3.33 -6.20 -9.42
C ILE A 75 -2.19 -7.19 -9.58
N LYS A 76 -2.09 -8.23 -8.74
CA LYS A 76 -0.96 -9.16 -8.83
C LYS A 76 -0.97 -10.01 -10.10
N ARG A 77 -2.12 -10.22 -10.72
CA ARG A 77 -2.22 -10.95 -11.99
C ARG A 77 -1.77 -10.09 -13.17
N GLU A 78 -2.16 -8.83 -13.19
CA GLU A 78 -1.85 -7.89 -14.28
C GLU A 78 -0.45 -7.28 -14.13
N ASN A 79 0.02 -7.13 -12.90
CA ASN A 79 1.34 -6.63 -12.56
C ASN A 79 1.98 -7.49 -11.43
N PRO A 80 2.54 -8.68 -11.75
CA PRO A 80 3.16 -9.55 -10.77
C PRO A 80 4.36 -8.93 -10.04
N GLY A 81 5.00 -7.92 -10.64
CA GLY A 81 6.15 -7.21 -10.08
C GLY A 81 5.78 -6.01 -9.19
N ALA A 82 4.52 -5.58 -9.19
CA ALA A 82 4.08 -4.49 -8.33
C ALA A 82 4.17 -4.85 -6.86
N VAL A 83 4.56 -3.86 -6.05
CA VAL A 83 4.50 -3.91 -4.59
C VAL A 83 3.06 -3.69 -4.16
N LEU A 84 2.47 -4.68 -3.50
CA LEU A 84 1.11 -4.61 -2.99
C LEU A 84 1.11 -4.40 -1.47
N VAL A 85 0.62 -3.23 -1.07
CA VAL A 85 0.52 -2.80 0.32
C VAL A 85 -0.94 -2.79 0.73
N VAL A 86 -1.25 -3.34 1.91
CA VAL A 86 -2.62 -3.30 2.46
C VAL A 86 -2.61 -2.61 3.81
N THR A 87 -3.53 -1.67 4.00
CA THR A 87 -3.67 -0.90 5.24
C THR A 87 -5.13 -0.67 5.63
N GLY A 88 -5.35 -0.10 6.81
CA GLY A 88 -6.68 0.26 7.34
C GLY A 88 -7.27 -0.81 8.27
N CYS A 89 -8.55 -0.64 8.62
CA CYS A 89 -9.21 -1.48 9.63
C CYS A 89 -9.24 -2.96 9.26
N TYR A 90 -9.35 -3.32 7.97
CA TYR A 90 -9.36 -4.74 7.59
C TYR A 90 -8.01 -5.39 7.85
N ALA A 91 -6.91 -4.73 7.49
CA ALA A 91 -5.55 -5.17 7.81
C ALA A 91 -5.29 -5.26 9.32
N GLN A 92 -5.93 -4.40 10.12
CA GLN A 92 -5.83 -4.44 11.58
C GLN A 92 -6.63 -5.58 12.22
N THR A 93 -7.85 -5.81 11.73
CA THR A 93 -8.83 -6.72 12.37
C THR A 93 -8.61 -8.17 11.99
N ASP A 94 -8.14 -8.43 10.77
CA ASP A 94 -7.86 -9.77 10.28
C ASP A 94 -6.58 -9.78 9.41
N PRO A 95 -5.41 -9.51 10.03
CA PRO A 95 -4.13 -9.45 9.32
C PRO A 95 -3.78 -10.79 8.66
N GLU A 96 -4.15 -11.92 9.26
CA GLU A 96 -3.83 -13.25 8.73
C GLU A 96 -4.58 -13.54 7.43
N SER A 97 -5.87 -13.18 7.32
CA SER A 97 -6.57 -13.35 6.04
C SER A 97 -6.03 -12.44 4.94
N VAL A 98 -5.57 -11.24 5.29
CA VAL A 98 -4.93 -10.32 4.35
C VAL A 98 -3.57 -10.87 3.89
N LYS A 99 -2.72 -11.35 4.80
CA LYS A 99 -1.43 -11.97 4.45
C LYS A 99 -1.57 -13.23 3.60
N ALA A 100 -2.66 -13.99 3.80
CA ALA A 100 -2.94 -15.19 3.00
C ALA A 100 -3.33 -14.85 1.55
N LEU A 101 -3.55 -13.57 1.21
CA LEU A 101 -3.82 -13.17 -0.17
C LEU A 101 -2.54 -13.24 -1.02
N PRO A 102 -2.61 -13.86 -2.20
CA PRO A 102 -1.44 -14.01 -3.06
C PRO A 102 -0.79 -12.67 -3.41
N GLY A 103 0.50 -12.55 -3.11
CA GLY A 103 1.33 -11.43 -3.53
C GLY A 103 1.10 -10.13 -2.78
N VAL A 104 0.52 -10.17 -1.58
CA VAL A 104 0.59 -9.06 -0.62
C VAL A 104 2.01 -9.00 -0.06
N ASP A 105 2.66 -7.85 -0.23
CA ASP A 105 4.06 -7.63 0.13
C ASP A 105 4.19 -6.98 1.52
N LEU A 106 3.27 -6.05 1.87
CA LEU A 106 3.22 -5.31 3.14
C LEU A 106 1.80 -5.25 3.71
N VAL A 107 1.65 -5.38 5.03
CA VAL A 107 0.37 -5.26 5.74
C VAL A 107 0.53 -4.39 6.98
N THR A 108 -0.14 -3.25 7.06
CA THR A 108 -0.10 -2.39 8.26
C THR A 108 -1.50 -2.17 8.82
N GLY A 109 -1.63 -2.07 10.13
CA GLY A 109 -2.83 -1.57 10.77
C GLY A 109 -3.04 -0.07 10.57
N VAL A 110 -4.00 0.49 11.30
CA VAL A 110 -4.31 1.94 11.23
C VAL A 110 -3.15 2.77 11.80
N ALA A 111 -2.52 2.33 12.89
CA ALA A 111 -1.41 3.06 13.52
C ALA A 111 -0.12 3.00 12.69
N GLY A 112 0.17 1.85 12.06
CA GLY A 112 1.39 1.65 11.28
C GLY A 112 1.42 2.39 9.94
N ARG A 113 0.27 2.90 9.45
CA ARG A 113 0.17 3.53 8.12
C ARG A 113 1.03 4.77 7.97
N GLU A 114 1.32 5.46 9.07
CA GLU A 114 2.03 6.73 9.06
C GLU A 114 3.49 6.60 8.60
N ASN A 115 4.04 5.38 8.70
CA ASN A 115 5.41 5.00 8.31
C ASN A 115 5.44 4.19 6.99
N LEU A 116 4.31 4.13 6.26
CA LEU A 116 4.23 3.35 5.02
C LEU A 116 5.21 3.77 3.92
N PRO A 117 5.45 5.07 3.67
CA PRO A 117 6.45 5.47 2.67
C PRO A 117 7.83 4.86 2.95
N GLU A 118 8.25 4.89 4.22
CA GLU A 118 9.54 4.36 4.67
C GLU A 118 9.58 2.83 4.55
N LEU A 119 8.53 2.14 4.98
CA LEU A 119 8.43 0.68 4.87
C LEU A 119 8.44 0.21 3.40
N VAL A 120 7.78 0.95 2.50
CA VAL A 120 7.81 0.70 1.06
C VAL A 120 9.21 0.91 0.51
N ALA A 121 9.89 1.99 0.88
CA ALA A 121 11.26 2.26 0.47
C ALA A 121 12.23 1.16 0.94
N GLU A 122 12.12 0.72 2.19
CA GLU A 122 12.91 -0.39 2.74
C GLU A 122 12.64 -1.71 2.01
N HIS A 123 11.38 -2.00 1.68
CA HIS A 123 11.00 -3.19 0.93
C HIS A 123 11.63 -3.19 -0.46
N LEU A 124 11.53 -2.07 -1.18
CA LEU A 124 12.11 -1.90 -2.51
C LEU A 124 13.65 -2.01 -2.49
N ALA A 125 14.30 -1.44 -1.48
CA ALA A 125 15.76 -1.51 -1.34
C ALA A 125 16.27 -2.91 -0.97
N SER A 126 15.48 -3.70 -0.23
CA SER A 126 15.87 -5.04 0.23
C SER A 126 15.47 -6.18 -0.70
N GLY A 127 14.47 -5.97 -1.56
CA GLY A 127 13.91 -6.99 -2.45
C GLY A 127 13.27 -8.18 -1.72
N ARG A 128 12.95 -8.03 -0.42
CA ARG A 128 12.39 -9.10 0.43
C ARG A 128 11.02 -8.69 0.97
N PRO A 129 10.01 -9.59 0.99
CA PRO A 129 8.72 -9.31 1.62
C PRO A 129 8.91 -8.89 3.08
N LEU A 130 8.45 -7.69 3.46
CA LEU A 130 8.40 -7.27 4.87
C LEU A 130 7.01 -7.59 5.41
N ALA A 131 6.78 -8.86 5.73
CA ALA A 131 5.55 -9.28 6.41
C ALA A 131 5.58 -8.85 7.89
N ARG A 132 5.54 -7.54 8.17
CA ARG A 132 5.38 -6.99 9.51
C ARG A 132 3.96 -6.51 9.69
N VAL A 133 3.21 -7.09 10.64
CA VAL A 133 1.99 -6.44 11.14
C VAL A 133 2.45 -5.41 12.15
N LEU A 134 2.30 -4.14 11.79
CA LEU A 134 2.50 -3.00 12.68
C LEU A 134 1.15 -2.36 13.00
#